data_AF-A0A7C1VYY9-F1
#
_entry.id   AF-A0A7C1VYY9-F1
#
_cell.length_a   1.000
_cell.length_b   1.000
_cell.length_c   1.000
_cell.angle_alpha   90.00
_cell.angle_beta   90.00
_cell.angle_gamma   90.00
#
_symmetry.space_group_name_H-M   'P 1'
#
loop_
_entity.id
_entity.type
_entity.pdbx_description
1 polymer ?
#
loop_
_entity_poly.entity_id
_entity_poly.type
_entity_poly.pdbx_seq_one_letter_code
_entity_poly.pdbx_strand_id
1 'polypeptide(L)' 'MGSNKSEFRTFEELECWKACRDLRRFAAMIAKQLPREEDYRLKDQILRAARSSTANPVE' A
#
# COMPACT_ATOMS: atom_id res chain seq x y z
N MET A 1 2.32 15.58 32.84
CA MET A 1 1.27 14.63 32.40
C MET A 1 1.86 13.81 31.27
N GLY A 2 2.24 12.56 31.56
CA GLY A 2 2.85 11.68 30.56
C GLY A 2 1.81 11.36 29.49
N SER A 3 2.12 11.70 28.25
CA SER A 3 1.31 11.31 27.09
C SER A 3 1.21 9.80 27.07
N ASN A 4 0.03 9.28 27.39
CA ASN A 4 -0.28 7.86 27.30
C ASN A 4 -0.40 7.53 25.82
N LYS A 5 0.74 7.35 25.15
CA LYS A 5 0.80 6.87 23.77
C LYS A 5 0.27 5.44 23.83
N SER A 6 -0.94 5.23 23.34
CA SER A 6 -1.48 3.89 23.09
C SER A 6 -0.38 3.12 22.34
N GLU A 7 0.18 2.10 22.97
CA GLU A 7 1.07 1.19 22.27
C GLU A 7 0.25 0.54 21.16
N PHE A 8 0.74 0.66 19.92
CA PHE A 8 0.13 -0.02 18.79
C PHE A 8 0.28 -1.52 19.03
N ARG A 9 -0.83 -2.26 18.95
CA ARG A 9 -0.81 -3.71 19.18
C ARG A 9 -0.32 -4.46 17.95
N THR A 10 -0.56 -3.90 16.77
CA THR A 10 -0.11 -4.45 15.49
C THR A 10 0.26 -3.32 14.52
N PHE A 11 1.07 -3.61 13.50
CA PHE A 11 1.51 -2.63 12.50
C PHE A 11 0.34 -2.10 11.64
N GLU A 12 -0.77 -2.85 11.55
CA GLU A 12 -1.97 -2.43 10.83
C GLU A 12 -2.70 -1.23 11.46
N GLU A 13 -2.39 -0.91 12.71
CA GLU A 13 -2.93 0.26 13.39
C GLU A 13 -2.22 1.56 12.97
N LEU A 14 -1.02 1.46 12.37
CA LEU A 14 -0.28 2.61 11.89
C LEU A 14 -1.02 3.30 10.74
N GLU A 15 -1.20 4.62 10.86
CA GLU A 15 -1.84 5.42 9.81
C GLU A 15 -1.07 5.34 8.48
N CYS A 16 0.26 5.24 8.52
CA CYS A 16 1.06 5.03 7.30
C CYS A 16 0.72 3.68 6.63
N TRP A 17 0.55 2.61 7.41
CA TRP A 17 0.18 1.31 6.86
C TRP A 17 -1.22 1.33 6.23
N LYS A 18 -2.18 2.00 6.88
CA LYS A 18 -3.55 2.18 6.34
C LYS A 18 -3.51 2.94 5.02
N ALA A 19 -2.76 4.04 4.94
CA ALA A 19 -2.58 4.80 3.71
C ALA A 19 -1.94 3.96 2.59
N CYS A 20 -0.90 3.18 2.90
CA CYS A 20 -0.27 2.27 1.95
C CYS A 20 -1.22 1.16 1.48
N ARG A 21 -2.08 0.64 2.37
CA ARG A 21 -3.11 -0.35 2.03
C ARG A 21 -4.13 0.22 1.04
N ASP A 22 -4.55 1.47 1.24
CA ASP A 22 -5.50 2.13 0.35
C ASP A 22 -4.87 2.46 -1.00
N LEU A 23 -3.61 2.91 -1.01
CA LEU A 23 -2.83 3.03 -2.25
C LEU A 23 -2.78 1.71 -3.03
N ARG A 24 -2.54 0.58 -2.35
CA ARG A 24 -2.51 -0.74 -2.98
C ARG A 24 -3.85 -1.13 -3.61
N ARG A 25 -4.96 -0.82 -2.94
CA ARG A 25 -6.31 -1.05 -3.46
C ARG A 25 -6.59 -0.19 -4.70
N PHE A 26 -6.23 1.09 -4.63
CA PHE A 26 -6.37 2.02 -5.74
C PHE A 26 -5.54 1.60 -6.95
N ALA A 27 -4.26 1.27 -6.74
CA ALA A 27 -3.36 0.75 -7.77
C ALA A 27 -3.93 -0.50 -8.46
N ALA A 28 -4.51 -1.44 -7.70
CA ALA A 28 -5.14 -2.63 -8.25
C ALA A 28 -6.40 -2.33 -9.07
N MET A 29 -7.17 -1.30 -8.70
CA MET A 29 -8.32 -0.85 -9.47
C MET A 29 -7.88 -0.22 -10.79
N ILE A 30 -6.90 0.68 -10.77
CA ILE A 30 -6.35 1.31 -11.99
C ILE A 30 -5.72 0.26 -12.91
N ALA A 31 -4.93 -0.66 -12.37
CA ALA A 31 -4.31 -1.76 -13.11
C ALA A 31 -5.31 -2.62 -13.90
N LYS A 32 -6.57 -2.73 -13.45
CA LYS A 32 -7.63 -3.48 -14.15
C LYS A 32 -8.29 -2.69 -15.27
N GLN A 33 -8.17 -1.36 -15.25
CA GLN A 33 -8.75 -0.46 -16.25
C GLN A 33 -7.78 -0.17 -17.41
N LEU A 34 -6.50 -0.52 -17.24
CA LEU A 34 -5.51 -0.36 -18.30
C LEU A 34 -5.80 -1.32 -19.47
N PRO A 35 -5.48 -0.90 -20.72
CA PRO A 35 -5.53 -1.78 -21.88
C PRO A 35 -4.63 -3.02 -21.71
N ARG A 36 -4.95 -4.10 -22.43
CA ARG A 36 -4.20 -5.37 -22.36
C ARG A 36 -2.73 -5.21 -22.76
N GLU A 37 -2.44 -4.26 -23.63
CA GLU A 37 -1.09 -3.92 -24.10
C GLU A 37 -0.16 -3.53 -22.94
N GLU A 38 -0.72 -3.08 -21.81
CA GLU A 38 0.02 -2.67 -20.62
C GLU A 38 0.21 -3.78 -19.58
N ASP A 39 -0.29 -5.01 -19.83
CA ASP A 39 -0.25 -6.12 -18.86
C ASP A 39 1.19 -6.42 -18.38
N TYR A 40 2.18 -6.36 -19.28
CA TYR A 40 3.60 -6.62 -18.97
C TYR A 40 4.45 -5.37 -18.80
N ARG A 41 3.85 -4.18 -18.95
CA ARG A 41 4.57 -2.90 -18.85
C ARG A 41 4.11 -2.18 -17.60
N LEU A 42 3.11 -1.33 -17.72
CA LEU A 42 2.69 -0.45 -16.64
C LEU A 42 1.94 -1.19 -15.53
N LYS A 43 1.16 -2.22 -15.87
CA LYS A 43 0.34 -2.94 -14.89
C LYS A 43 1.16 -3.68 -13.83
N ASP A 44 2.15 -4.46 -14.25
CA ASP A 44 3.04 -5.18 -13.33
C ASP A 44 3.85 -4.19 -12.46
N GLN A 45 4.36 -3.12 -13.07
CA GLN A 45 5.14 -2.09 -12.36
C GLN A 45 4.31 -1.38 -11.28
N ILE A 46 3.07 -0.96 -11.59
CA ILE A 46 2.17 -0.31 -10.64
C ILE A 46 1.86 -1.25 -9.46
N LEU A 47 1.55 -2.52 -9.74
CA LEU A 47 1.20 -3.49 -8.71
C LEU A 47 2.38 -3.80 -7.79
N ARG A 48 3.60 -3.91 -8.33
CA ARG A 48 4.82 -4.20 -7.56
C ARG A 48 5.23 -3.01 -6.70
N ALA A 49 5.19 -1.80 -7.26
CA ALA A 49 5.46 -0.58 -6.51
C ALA A 49 4.50 -0.43 -5.32
N ALA A 50 3.19 -0.60 -5.56
CA ALA A 50 2.19 -0.43 -4.49
C ALA A 50 2.28 -1.50 -3.39
N ARG A 51 2.72 -2.73 -3.72
CA ARG A 51 2.99 -3.78 -2.72
C ARG A 51 4.22 -3.46 -1.88
N SER A 52 5.29 -2.96 -2.51
CA SER A 52 6.50 -2.51 -1.81
C SER A 52 6.18 -1.41 -0.80
N SER A 53 5.27 -0.48 -1.13
CA SER A 53 4.84 0.57 -0.19
C SER A 53 4.20 0.04 1.10
N THR A 54 3.54 -1.13 1.08
CA THR A 54 3.03 -1.76 2.32
C THR A 54 4.06 -2.60 3.07
N ALA A 55 5.16 -2.98 2.42
CA ALA A 55 6.22 -3.80 3.01
C ALA A 55 7.33 -2.94 3.64
N ASN A 56 7.68 -1.82 3.02
CA ASN A 56 8.78 -0.93 3.45
C ASN A 56 8.56 -0.19 4.79
N PRO A 57 7.33 0.19 5.21
CA PRO A 57 7.11 0.84 6.51
C PRO A 57 7.11 -0.12 7.71
N VAL A 58 7.26 -1.43 7.46
CA VAL A 58 7.20 -2.49 8.49
C VAL A 58 8.61 -3.03 8.83
N GLU A 59 9.66 -2.56 8.15
CA GLU A 59 11.08 -2.75 8.52
C GLU A 59 11.52 -1.71 9.56
#